data_AF-A0AAD9BGB9-F1
#
_entry.id   AF-A0AAD9BGB9-F1
#
_cell.length_a   1.000
_cell.length_b   1.000
_cell.length_c   1.000
_cell.angle_alpha   90.00
_cell.angle_beta   90.00
_cell.angle_gamma   90.00
#
_symmetry.space_group_name_H-M   'P 1'
#
loop_
_entity.id
_entity.type
_entity.pdbx_description
1 polymer ?
#
loop_
_entity_poly.entity_id
_entity_poly.type
_entity_poly.pdbx_seq_one_letter_code
_entity_poly.pdbx_strand_id
1 'polypeptide(L)'
;MVGTVRRNKPELPPALVSKADRARFSSKFAFTETHALVSYLPKKQKNVLLMSTLHRDAAVSDRDDKKPKIIEDYNHNKGGVDNLDKVTSVYTCKRMTARWPLV
;
A
#
# COMPACT_ATOMS: atom_id res chain seq x y z
N MET A 1 11.04 4.90 2.84
CA MET A 1 10.27 3.65 2.68
C MET A 1 8.79 3.98 2.56
N VAL A 2 8.03 3.26 1.73
CA VAL A 2 6.56 3.31 1.64
C VAL A 2 6.05 1.88 1.52
N GLY A 3 5.03 1.50 2.28
CA GLY A 3 4.49 0.14 2.21
C GLY A 3 3.16 -0.03 2.92
N THR A 4 2.44 -1.08 2.56
CA THR A 4 1.17 -1.43 3.19
C THR A 4 1.40 -2.01 4.57
N VAL A 5 0.50 -1.71 5.50
CA VAL A 5 0.54 -2.26 6.87
C VAL A 5 -0.62 -3.21 7.06
N ARG A 6 -0.35 -4.38 7.64
CA ARG A 6 -1.40 -5.33 7.99
C ARG A 6 -2.24 -4.78 9.16
N ARG A 7 -3.57 -4.92 9.07
CA ARG A 7 -4.50 -4.40 10.08
C ARG A 7 -4.26 -4.93 11.50
N ASN A 8 -3.77 -6.15 11.63
CA ASN A 8 -3.60 -6.84 12.91
C ASN A 8 -2.32 -6.44 13.65
N LYS A 9 -1.65 -5.35 13.23
CA LYS A 9 -0.43 -4.87 13.84
C LYS A 9 -0.75 -4.12 15.14
N PRO A 10 -0.18 -4.53 16.29
CA PRO A 10 -0.50 -3.93 17.59
C PRO A 10 -0.04 -2.48 17.70
N GLU A 11 0.92 -2.05 16.88
CA GLU A 11 1.44 -0.69 16.85
C GLU A 11 0.46 0.31 16.22
N LEU A 12 -0.61 -0.18 15.58
CA LEU A 12 -1.59 0.68 14.91
C LEU A 12 -2.57 1.30 15.92
N PRO A 13 -2.71 2.63 15.93
CA PRO A 13 -3.77 3.29 16.69
C PRO A 13 -5.16 2.74 16.32
N PRO A 14 -6.01 2.37 17.31
CA PRO A 14 -7.37 1.90 17.04
C PRO A 14 -8.20 2.87 16.20
N ALA A 15 -7.94 4.18 16.31
CA ALA A 15 -8.58 5.23 15.54
C ALA A 15 -8.35 5.12 14.01
N LEU A 16 -7.20 4.57 13.59
CA LEU A 16 -6.87 4.30 12.19
C LEU A 16 -7.48 2.98 11.71
N VAL A 17 -7.64 2.01 12.61
CA VAL A 17 -8.20 0.69 12.27
C VAL A 17 -9.72 0.73 12.17
N SER A 18 -10.36 1.54 13.01
CA SER A 18 -11.82 1.67 13.06
C SER A 18 -12.41 2.18 11.75
N LYS A 19 -13.50 1.54 11.35
CA LYS A 19 -14.28 1.85 10.15
C LYS A 19 -15.65 2.46 10.47
N ALA A 20 -16.05 2.45 11.74
CA ALA A 20 -17.34 2.99 12.17
C ALA A 20 -17.39 4.49 11.89
N ASP A 21 -18.55 4.96 11.43
CA ASP A 21 -18.87 6.38 11.23
C ASP A 21 -17.90 7.15 10.33
N ARG A 22 -17.31 6.46 9.35
CA ARG A 22 -16.41 7.08 8.36
C ARG A 22 -17.05 7.13 6.98
N ALA A 23 -17.05 8.32 6.40
CA ALA A 23 -17.50 8.55 5.03
C ALA A 23 -16.58 7.84 4.02
N ARG A 24 -17.14 7.52 2.84
CA ARG A 24 -16.37 7.03 1.69
C ARG A 24 -15.36 8.11 1.27
N PHE A 25 -14.19 7.67 0.82
CA PHE A 25 -13.07 8.53 0.42
C PHE A 25 -12.52 9.42 1.55
N SER A 26 -12.83 9.11 2.81
CA SER A 26 -12.20 9.74 3.95
C SER A 26 -10.86 9.11 4.27
N SER A 27 -9.89 9.95 4.65
CA SER A 27 -8.57 9.59 5.13
C SER A 27 -8.37 10.05 6.58
N LYS A 28 -7.60 9.28 7.35
CA LYS A 28 -7.09 9.66 8.66
C LYS A 28 -5.59 9.46 8.64
N PHE A 29 -4.88 10.36 9.28
CA PHE A 29 -3.41 10.33 9.36
C PHE A 29 -2.98 10.25 10.82
N ALA A 30 -1.87 9.55 11.06
CA ALA A 30 -1.13 9.63 12.31
C ALA A 30 0.33 9.85 11.99
N PHE A 31 0.98 10.73 12.74
CA PHE A 31 2.36 11.12 12.51
C PHE A 31 3.19 10.84 13.74
N THR A 32 4.41 10.39 13.51
CA THR A 32 5.53 10.47 14.45
C THR A 32 6.59 11.37 13.84
N GLU A 33 7.69 11.62 14.54
CA GLU A 33 8.80 12.43 14.02
C GLU A 33 9.37 11.91 12.70
N THR A 34 9.27 10.60 12.48
CA THR A 34 9.95 9.90 11.38
C THR A 34 9.00 9.16 10.44
N HIS A 35 7.75 8.91 10.84
CA HIS A 35 6.80 8.09 10.10
C HIS A 35 5.44 8.78 9.96
N ALA A 36 4.81 8.59 8.81
CA ALA A 36 3.42 8.92 8.54
C ALA A 36 2.63 7.63 8.28
N LEU A 37 1.52 7.47 8.99
CA LEU A 37 0.53 6.42 8.77
C LEU A 37 -0.72 7.02 8.16
N VAL A 38 -1.30 6.35 7.17
CA VAL A 38 -2.57 6.73 6.57
C VAL A 38 -3.55 5.57 6.56
N SER A 39 -4.78 5.87 6.95
CA SER A 39 -5.94 5.00 6.82
C SER A 39 -6.95 5.64 5.87
N TYR A 40 -7.20 4.98 4.74
CA TYR A 40 -8.08 5.48 3.69
C TYR A 40 -9.21 4.47 3.38
N LEU A 41 -10.44 4.97 3.23
CA LEU A 41 -11.61 4.14 2.91
C LEU A 41 -12.06 4.33 1.45
N PRO A 42 -11.57 3.54 0.49
CA PRO A 42 -12.02 3.63 -0.90
C PRO A 42 -13.49 3.22 -1.08
N LYS A 43 -13.98 2.33 -0.22
CA LYS A 43 -15.37 1.84 -0.22
C LYS A 43 -15.81 1.42 1.17
N LYS A 44 -17.13 1.28 1.36
CA LYS A 44 -17.72 0.80 2.61
C LYS A 44 -17.05 -0.52 3.03
N GLN A 45 -16.70 -0.63 4.31
CA GLN A 45 -16.02 -1.79 4.90
C GLN A 45 -14.59 -2.12 4.42
N LYS A 46 -13.98 -1.39 3.47
CA LYS A 46 -12.55 -1.56 3.13
C LYS A 46 -11.73 -0.39 3.66
N ASN A 47 -10.72 -0.71 4.45
CA ASN A 47 -9.73 0.22 4.97
C ASN A 47 -8.35 -0.15 4.38
N VAL A 48 -7.71 0.79 3.72
CA VAL A 48 -6.35 0.67 3.19
C VAL A 48 -5.41 1.38 4.14
N LEU A 49 -4.44 0.64 4.66
CA LEU A 49 -3.44 1.12 5.61
C LEU A 49 -2.07 1.15 4.94
N LEU A 50 -1.42 2.30 4.97
CA LEU A 50 -0.07 2.51 4.46
C LEU A 50 0.76 3.27 5.48
N MET A 51 2.05 2.97 5.52
CA MET A 51 3.06 3.69 6.27
C MET A 51 4.08 4.25 5.30
N SER A 52 4.58 5.44 5.58
CA SER A 52 5.69 6.03 4.87
C SER A 52 6.67 6.72 5.82
N THR A 53 7.95 6.66 5.48
CA THR A 53 9.00 7.51 6.06
C THR A 53 9.43 8.62 5.10
N LEU A 54 8.82 8.71 3.91
CA LEU A 54 9.11 9.75 2.91
C LEU A 54 8.21 10.98 3.05
N HIS A 55 7.00 10.79 3.57
CA HIS A 55 5.97 11.83 3.64
C HIS A 55 5.87 12.37 5.07
N ARG A 56 5.65 13.67 5.22
CA ARG A 56 5.52 14.35 6.53
C ARG A 56 4.20 15.12 6.70
N ASP A 57 3.38 15.13 5.67
CA ASP A 57 2.17 15.93 5.57
C ASP A 57 0.94 15.07 5.23
N ALA A 58 -0.24 15.64 5.48
CA ALA A 58 -1.53 14.99 5.21
C ALA A 58 -2.07 15.35 3.82
N ALA A 59 -1.21 15.33 2.80
CA ALA A 59 -1.61 15.69 1.44
C ALA A 59 -2.61 14.68 0.85
N VAL A 60 -3.71 15.20 0.32
CA VAL A 60 -4.79 14.45 -0.33
C VAL A 60 -4.99 15.06 -1.71
N SER A 61 -5.19 14.23 -2.73
CA SER A 61 -5.45 14.72 -4.08
C SER A 61 -6.86 15.31 -4.22
N ASP A 62 -6.99 16.31 -5.08
CA ASP A 62 -8.26 16.99 -5.38
C ASP A 62 -9.18 16.18 -6.31
N ARG A 63 -8.80 14.93 -6.60
CA ARG A 63 -9.61 14.00 -7.40
C ARG A 63 -10.87 13.58 -6.63
N ASP A 64 -11.88 13.11 -7.36
CA ASP A 64 -13.13 12.63 -6.76
C ASP A 64 -12.94 11.51 -5.73
N ASP A 65 -11.88 10.70 -5.89
CA ASP A 65 -11.55 9.61 -4.97
C ASP A 65 -10.76 10.07 -3.75
N LYS A 66 -10.32 11.34 -3.67
CA LYS A 66 -9.61 11.95 -2.54
C LYS A 66 -8.50 11.04 -2.00
N LYS A 67 -7.68 10.49 -2.90
CA LYS A 67 -6.62 9.58 -2.50
C LYS A 67 -5.49 10.36 -1.82
N PRO A 68 -4.99 9.89 -0.67
CA PRO A 68 -3.78 10.45 -0.07
C PRO A 68 -2.58 10.28 -1.00
N LYS A 69 -1.70 11.27 -1.02
CA LYS A 69 -0.49 11.26 -1.87
C LYS A 69 0.39 10.02 -1.65
N ILE A 70 0.50 9.59 -0.38
CA ILE A 70 1.19 8.35 0.02
C ILE A 70 0.68 7.12 -0.76
N ILE A 71 -0.64 7.03 -0.98
CA ILE A 71 -1.26 5.91 -1.70
C ILE A 71 -0.97 5.99 -3.20
N GLU A 72 -0.99 7.18 -3.77
CA GLU A 72 -0.66 7.39 -5.18
C GLU A 72 0.79 6.99 -5.47
N ASP A 73 1.72 7.46 -4.64
CA ASP A 73 3.14 7.17 -4.79
C ASP A 73 3.45 5.68 -4.55
N TYR A 74 2.75 5.03 -3.60
CA TYR A 74 2.81 3.58 -3.46
C TYR A 74 2.32 2.84 -4.72
N ASN A 75 1.17 3.23 -5.27
CA ASN A 75 0.59 2.57 -6.45
C ASN A 75 1.45 2.73 -7.69
N HIS A 76 2.14 3.87 -7.84
CA HIS A 76 3.07 4.09 -8.94
C HIS A 76 4.26 3.12 -8.89
N ASN A 77 4.77 2.83 -7.69
CA ASN A 77 6.03 2.10 -7.54
C ASN A 77 5.86 0.60 -7.23
N LYS A 78 4.71 0.17 -6.70
CA LYS A 78 4.50 -1.22 -6.24
C LYS A 78 4.60 -2.30 -7.34
N GLY A 79 4.48 -1.91 -8.62
CA GLY A 79 4.41 -2.85 -9.74
C GLY A 79 5.75 -3.29 -10.32
N GLY A 80 6.89 -2.77 -9.85
CA GLY A 80 8.19 -3.03 -10.47
C GLY A 80 8.53 -4.53 -10.57
N VAL A 81 8.42 -5.26 -9.45
CA VAL A 81 8.71 -6.70 -9.40
C VAL A 81 7.65 -7.51 -10.15
N ASP A 82 6.36 -7.21 -9.97
CA ASP A 82 5.26 -7.90 -10.66
C ASP A 82 5.38 -7.76 -12.18
N ASN A 83 5.79 -6.59 -12.67
CA ASN A 83 6.02 -6.36 -14.10
C ASN A 83 7.20 -7.19 -14.63
N LEU A 84 8.28 -7.29 -13.86
CA LEU A 84 9.42 -8.16 -14.21
C LEU A 84 8.98 -9.63 -14.24
N ASP A 85 8.28 -10.11 -13.22
CA ASP A 85 7.76 -11.48 -13.17
C ASP A 85 6.84 -11.78 -14.35
N LYS A 86 5.94 -10.84 -14.70
CA LYS A 86 5.09 -10.95 -15.89
C LYS A 86 5.89 -11.14 -17.17
N VAL A 87 6.88 -10.30 -17.43
CA VAL A 87 7.69 -10.37 -18.67
C VAL A 87 8.54 -11.64 -18.70
N THR A 88 9.18 -11.98 -17.58
CA THR A 88 10.00 -13.21 -17.49
C THR A 88 9.17 -14.48 -17.61
N SER A 89 7.91 -14.47 -17.16
CA SER A 89 6.96 -15.57 -17.33
C SER A 89 6.51 -15.73 -18.79
N VAL A 90 6.19 -14.62 -19.47
CA VAL A 90 5.75 -14.63 -20.88
C VAL A 90 6.87 -15.08 -21.82
N TYR A 91 8.11 -14.64 -21.58
CA TYR A 91 9.26 -14.93 -22.44
C TYR A 91 10.23 -15.92 -21.79
N THR A 92 9.71 -16.90 -21.04
CA THR A 92 10.50 -17.88 -20.30
C THR A 92 11.14 -18.95 -21.19
N CYS A 93 12.38 -19.35 -20.88
CA CYS A 93 13.03 -20.54 -21.45
C CYS A 93 13.04 -21.74 -20.48
N LYS A 94 12.28 -21.68 -19.37
CA LYS A 94 12.20 -22.75 -18.36
C LYS A 94 11.67 -24.05 -18.99
N ARG A 95 12.30 -25.19 -18.66
CA ARG A 95 11.87 -26.54 -19.04
C ARG A 95 11.68 -27.41 -17.80
N MET A 96 10.87 -28.45 -17.93
CA MET A 96 10.71 -29.46 -16.88
C MET A 96 12.05 -30.15 -16.59
N THR A 97 12.41 -30.26 -15.30
CA THR A 97 13.63 -30.93 -14.83
C THR A 97 13.39 -31.50 -13.44
N ALA A 98 14.05 -32.61 -13.11
CA ALA A 98 14.07 -33.17 -11.75
C ALA A 98 15.22 -32.62 -10.88
N ARG A 99 16.09 -31.78 -11.45
CA ARG A 99 17.24 -31.17 -10.77
C ARG A 99 17.00 -29.67 -10.59
N TRP A 100 17.15 -29.15 -9.36
CA TRP A 100 17.08 -27.71 -9.08
C TRP A 100 18.17 -26.93 -9.82
N PRO A 101 19.47 -27.31 -9.73
CA PRO A 101 20.49 -26.72 -10.57
C PRO A 101 20.55 -27.45 -11.92
N LEU A 102 20.75 -26.68 -13.00
CA LEU A 102 20.93 -27.19 -14.36
C LEU A 102 22.41 -27.32 -14.75
N VAL A 103 23.30 -27.48 -13.76
CA VAL A 103 24.73 -27.75 -14.01
C VAL A 103 24.94 -29.04 -14.78
#